data_AF-A0A367PIA7-F1
#
_entry.id   AF-A0A367PIA7-F1
#
_cell.length_a   1.000
_cell.length_b   1.000
_cell.length_c   1.000
_cell.angle_alpha   90.00
_cell.angle_beta   90.00
_cell.angle_gamma   90.00
#
_symmetry.space_group_name_H-M   'P 1'
#
loop_
_entity.id
_entity.type
_entity.pdbx_description
1 polymer ?
#
loop_
_entity_poly.entity_id
_entity_poly.type
_entity_poly.pdbx_seq_one_letter_code
_entity_poly.pdbx_strand_id
1 'polypeptide(L)'
;MTFRYIGSKSRLVDQITAYMGRPKEGAFFVDAFCGTGVVAEAAAELGWNVRINDNLQSAVISAGARLISQEQATFTKLGGYAKAISKLNAAKPKHGFIWREYSPASLGSCGIERRYFTQENAARIDAMRALIADWSGAGTINEVEERLLIADLFGALNRVANIAGTFGCFLSKWTIQSQEKIAIRCRTLKATSVRVEATVGDVFDVPNSIQDLVYLDPPYTKRQYASYYHILETVALGDEPEVEGVAGLRPWKDRASDFCYKTRALKTLSCLVQSLKAQKVLLSYSSEGHICMQDMKAELSGIGKSTMHPLGAIGRYRPNKVASSTASDVNEFLVVVERPLAQPLKAQRKTVKATKRILVENYA
;
A
#
# COMPACT_ATOMS: atom_id res chain seq x y z
N MET A 1 9.42 8.45 6.58
CA MET A 1 8.87 7.94 5.30
C MET A 1 9.19 6.47 5.18
N THR A 2 8.19 5.63 4.91
CA THR A 2 8.32 4.17 4.75
C THR A 2 9.12 3.84 3.47
N PHE A 3 8.59 4.11 2.27
CA PHE A 3 9.34 3.93 1.01
C PHE A 3 8.65 4.69 -0.14
N ARG A 4 9.24 4.68 -1.34
CA ARG A 4 8.66 5.32 -2.52
C ARG A 4 7.52 4.48 -3.09
N TYR A 5 6.32 5.04 -3.10
CA TYR A 5 5.12 4.42 -3.69
C TYR A 5 4.64 5.23 -4.89
N ILE A 6 4.47 4.57 -6.04
CA ILE A 6 3.91 5.19 -7.24
C ILE A 6 2.51 5.68 -6.89
N GLY A 7 2.17 6.90 -7.34
CA GLY A 7 0.84 7.48 -7.10
C GLY A 7 0.59 7.98 -5.67
N SER A 8 1.57 7.94 -4.77
CA SER A 8 1.42 8.45 -3.38
C SER A 8 0.84 9.86 -3.34
N LYS A 9 -0.21 10.05 -2.55
CA LYS A 9 -0.93 11.32 -2.38
C LYS A 9 -0.35 12.24 -1.30
N SER A 10 0.88 12.00 -0.84
CA SER A 10 1.53 12.82 0.19
C SER A 10 1.66 14.30 -0.14
N ARG A 11 1.62 14.69 -1.42
CA ARG A 11 1.63 16.11 -1.84
C ARG A 11 0.24 16.72 -1.97
N LEU A 12 -0.81 15.89 -1.98
CA LEU A 12 -2.20 16.31 -2.19
C LEU A 12 -3.10 16.06 -0.98
N VAL A 13 -2.57 15.39 0.04
CA VAL A 13 -3.36 14.91 1.18
C VAL A 13 -4.12 16.05 1.86
N ASP A 14 -3.51 17.22 2.04
CA ASP A 14 -4.15 18.38 2.66
C ASP A 14 -5.39 18.84 1.86
N GLN A 15 -5.29 18.81 0.53
CA GLN A 15 -6.38 19.20 -0.35
C GLN A 15 -7.49 18.15 -0.37
N ILE A 16 -7.14 16.85 -0.36
CA ILE A 16 -8.13 15.76 -0.28
C ILE A 16 -8.87 15.81 1.07
N THR A 17 -8.15 16.11 2.14
CA THR A 17 -8.66 16.20 3.52
C THR A 17 -9.77 17.24 3.65
N ALA A 18 -9.71 18.34 2.89
CA ALA A 18 -10.77 19.34 2.84
C ALA A 18 -12.14 18.79 2.41
N TYR A 19 -12.18 17.65 1.70
CA TYR A 19 -13.42 17.01 1.25
C TYR A 19 -13.90 15.89 2.18
N MET A 20 -13.12 15.52 3.20
CA MET A 20 -13.47 14.42 4.10
C MET A 20 -14.55 14.80 5.11
N GLY A 21 -14.46 16.01 5.69
CA GLY A 21 -15.33 16.44 6.78
C GLY A 21 -15.11 15.63 8.07
N ARG A 22 -16.01 15.81 9.05
CA ARG A 22 -15.97 15.08 10.32
C ARG A 22 -16.79 13.78 10.23
N PRO A 23 -16.35 12.70 10.88
CA PRO A 23 -17.10 11.45 10.92
C PRO A 23 -18.41 11.60 11.69
N LYS A 24 -19.42 10.83 11.26
CA LYS A 24 -20.55 10.48 12.13
C LYS A 24 -20.13 9.35 13.07
N GLU A 25 -20.84 9.21 14.18
CA GLU A 25 -20.58 8.13 15.14
C GLU A 25 -20.62 6.74 14.45
N GLY A 26 -19.57 5.94 14.67
CA GLY A 26 -19.42 4.61 14.09
C GLY A 26 -19.15 4.57 12.58
N ALA A 27 -19.07 5.71 11.88
CA ALA A 27 -18.77 5.75 10.45
C ALA A 27 -17.28 5.51 10.17
N PHE A 28 -17.00 4.91 9.01
CA PHE A 28 -15.65 4.63 8.54
C PHE A 28 -15.26 5.53 7.37
N PHE A 29 -14.00 5.95 7.37
CA PHE A 29 -13.28 6.32 6.16
C PHE A 29 -12.72 5.04 5.54
N VAL A 30 -13.18 4.70 4.35
CA VAL A 30 -12.80 3.46 3.66
C VAL A 30 -11.79 3.80 2.57
N ASP A 31 -10.50 3.59 2.85
CA ASP A 31 -9.41 3.70 1.88
C ASP A 31 -9.27 2.38 1.11
N ALA A 32 -9.98 2.28 -0.02
CA ALA A 32 -10.17 1.01 -0.72
C ALA A 32 -8.92 0.55 -1.51
N PHE A 33 -7.95 1.46 -1.71
CA PHE A 33 -6.67 1.26 -2.39
C PHE A 33 -5.56 1.93 -1.58
N CYS A 34 -5.33 1.44 -0.37
CA CYS A 34 -4.63 2.20 0.65
C CYS A 34 -3.17 2.51 0.31
N GLY A 35 -2.51 1.67 -0.51
CA GLY A 35 -1.11 1.87 -0.87
C GLY A 35 -0.23 2.03 0.37
N THR A 36 0.33 3.22 0.61
CA THR A 36 1.12 3.48 1.84
C THR A 36 0.32 4.03 3.01
N GLY A 37 -0.97 4.30 2.87
CA GLY A 37 -1.89 4.74 3.92
C GLY A 37 -1.82 6.22 4.28
N VAL A 38 -1.30 7.07 3.40
CA VAL A 38 -1.19 8.52 3.67
C VAL A 38 -2.55 9.20 3.79
N VAL A 39 -3.53 8.82 2.97
CA VAL A 39 -4.87 9.40 3.01
C VAL A 39 -5.65 8.85 4.20
N ALA A 40 -5.57 7.53 4.44
CA ALA A 40 -6.05 6.89 5.67
C ALA A 40 -5.52 7.55 6.97
N GLU A 41 -4.22 7.88 7.01
CA GLU A 41 -3.60 8.56 8.16
C GLU A 41 -4.22 9.94 8.42
N ALA A 42 -4.43 10.74 7.37
CA ALA A 42 -5.09 12.04 7.50
C ALA A 42 -6.56 11.93 7.94
N ALA A 43 -7.28 10.91 7.46
CA ALA A 43 -8.64 10.64 7.90
C ALA A 43 -8.70 10.28 9.39
N ALA A 44 -7.76 9.44 9.88
CA ALA A 44 -7.65 9.11 11.29
C ALA A 44 -7.40 10.35 12.16
N GLU A 45 -6.56 11.28 11.69
CA GLU A 45 -6.29 12.57 12.40
C GLU A 45 -7.52 13.47 12.47
N LEU A 46 -8.46 13.35 11.53
CA LEU A 46 -9.77 14.00 11.60
C LEU A 46 -10.77 13.29 12.53
N GLY A 47 -10.39 12.15 13.11
CA GLY A 47 -11.19 11.35 14.04
C GLY A 47 -11.97 10.21 13.39
N TRP A 48 -11.77 9.93 12.11
CA TRP A 48 -12.47 8.81 11.45
C TRP A 48 -11.98 7.47 11.99
N ASN A 49 -12.90 6.51 12.15
CA ASN A 49 -12.52 5.11 12.09
C ASN A 49 -12.07 4.80 10.67
N VAL A 50 -11.06 3.96 10.49
CA VAL A 50 -10.44 3.73 9.18
C VAL A 50 -10.56 2.28 8.79
N ARG A 51 -10.99 2.04 7.55
CA ARG A 51 -10.91 0.73 6.90
C ARG A 51 -9.94 0.84 5.73
N ILE A 52 -8.86 0.08 5.76
CA ILE A 52 -7.86 0.04 4.69
C ILE A 52 -7.96 -1.27 3.91
N ASN A 53 -7.87 -1.18 2.59
CA ASN A 53 -7.80 -2.33 1.71
C ASN A 53 -6.74 -2.13 0.62
N ASP A 54 -6.07 -3.22 0.22
CA ASP A 54 -5.28 -3.27 -1.01
C ASP A 54 -5.17 -4.72 -1.50
N ASN A 55 -4.78 -4.92 -2.76
CA ASN A 55 -4.51 -6.25 -3.30
C ASN A 55 -3.13 -6.80 -2.86
N LEU A 56 -2.26 -5.92 -2.35
CA LEU A 56 -0.93 -6.28 -1.86
C LEU A 56 -0.86 -6.28 -0.34
N GLN A 57 -0.35 -7.38 0.24
CA GLN A 57 -0.09 -7.49 1.68
C GLN A 57 0.89 -6.39 2.12
N SER A 58 1.91 -6.12 1.31
CA SER A 58 2.91 -5.08 1.57
C SER A 58 2.30 -3.69 1.70
N ALA A 59 1.28 -3.36 0.90
CA ALA A 59 0.56 -2.09 0.99
C ALA A 59 -0.25 -2.01 2.29
N VAL A 60 -1.03 -3.03 2.61
CA VAL A 60 -1.85 -3.06 3.84
C VAL A 60 -1.00 -3.02 5.10
N ILE A 61 0.12 -3.75 5.15
CA ILE A 61 1.10 -3.67 6.25
C ILE A 61 1.63 -2.23 6.39
N SER A 62 1.97 -1.60 5.27
CA SER A 62 2.53 -0.25 5.27
C SER A 62 1.54 0.80 5.76
N ALA A 63 0.30 0.72 5.28
CA ALA A 63 -0.79 1.61 5.67
C ALA A 63 -1.18 1.40 7.14
N GLY A 64 -1.39 0.14 7.55
CA GLY A 64 -1.73 -0.20 8.93
C GLY A 64 -0.67 0.28 9.91
N ALA A 65 0.62 0.13 9.59
CA ALA A 65 1.70 0.57 10.45
C ALA A 65 1.84 2.10 10.60
N ARG A 66 1.13 2.92 9.81
CA ARG A 66 1.02 4.37 10.06
C ARG A 66 -0.03 4.73 11.09
N LEU A 67 -1.01 3.86 11.27
CA LEU A 67 -2.17 4.07 12.13
C LEU A 67 -1.93 3.52 13.55
N ILE A 68 -0.80 2.85 13.79
CA ILE A 68 -0.45 2.25 15.09
C ILE A 68 -0.12 3.34 16.11
N SER A 69 -0.72 3.23 17.29
CA SER A 69 -0.43 4.07 18.45
C SER A 69 0.60 3.45 19.41
N GLN A 70 1.11 4.26 20.33
CA GLN A 70 2.10 3.83 21.34
C GLN A 70 1.58 2.72 22.26
N GLU A 71 0.31 2.78 22.64
CA GLU A 71 -0.35 1.78 23.50
C GLU A 71 -0.49 0.41 22.80
N GLN A 72 -0.60 0.38 21.47
CA GLN A 72 -0.78 -0.86 20.71
C GLN A 72 0.54 -1.60 20.44
N ALA A 73 1.67 -0.90 20.45
CA ALA A 73 2.99 -1.45 20.11
C ALA A 73 4.00 -1.22 21.25
N THR A 74 3.75 -1.87 22.39
CA THR A 74 4.56 -1.71 23.60
C THR A 74 5.87 -2.50 23.56
N PHE A 75 5.90 -3.63 22.87
CA PHE A 75 6.99 -4.60 22.82
C PHE A 75 7.46 -5.01 24.22
N THR A 76 6.50 -5.28 25.12
CA THR A 76 6.75 -5.53 26.54
C THR A 76 7.79 -6.64 26.76
N LYS A 77 7.68 -7.76 26.03
CA LYS A 77 8.62 -8.91 26.14
C LYS A 77 10.02 -8.64 25.55
N LEU A 78 10.17 -7.59 24.74
CA LEU A 78 11.45 -7.18 24.17
C LEU A 78 12.07 -5.97 24.87
N GLY A 79 11.38 -5.43 25.89
CA GLY A 79 11.81 -4.27 26.66
C GLY A 79 11.62 -2.93 25.94
N GLY A 80 10.64 -2.86 25.04
CA GLY A 80 10.26 -1.64 24.32
C GLY A 80 10.65 -1.66 22.84
N TYR A 81 9.93 -0.85 22.05
CA TYR A 81 10.08 -0.76 20.59
C TYR A 81 11.53 -0.49 20.15
N ALA A 82 12.21 0.47 20.81
CA ALA A 82 13.61 0.77 20.51
C ALA A 82 14.56 -0.42 20.74
N LYS A 83 14.31 -1.24 21.77
CA LYS A 83 15.11 -2.45 22.03
C LYS A 83 14.82 -3.55 21.02
N ALA A 84 13.56 -3.71 20.60
CA ALA A 84 13.22 -4.63 19.51
C ALA A 84 13.99 -4.28 18.21
N ILE A 85 14.00 -3.00 17.84
CA ILE A 85 14.76 -2.51 16.67
C ILE A 85 16.26 -2.71 16.83
N SER A 86 16.82 -2.44 18.02
CA SER A 86 18.23 -2.71 18.31
C SER A 86 18.60 -4.18 18.13
N LYS A 87 17.76 -5.11 18.62
CA LYS A 87 17.94 -6.55 18.44
C LYS A 87 17.90 -6.96 16.97
N LEU A 88 16.97 -6.42 16.17
CA LEU A 88 16.91 -6.67 14.73
C LEU A 88 18.18 -6.19 14.01
N ASN A 89 18.67 -4.99 14.34
CA ASN A 89 19.89 -4.45 13.76
C ASN A 89 21.16 -5.21 14.16
N ALA A 90 21.13 -5.90 15.30
CA ALA A 90 22.21 -6.76 15.80
C ALA A 90 22.13 -8.21 15.27
N ALA A 91 21.07 -8.58 14.55
CA ALA A 91 20.91 -9.93 14.03
C ALA A 91 22.11 -10.35 13.16
N LYS A 92 22.59 -11.58 13.39
CA LYS A 92 23.69 -12.15 12.61
C LYS A 92 23.19 -12.46 11.19
N PRO A 93 23.91 -12.05 10.12
CA PRO A 93 23.49 -12.31 8.75
C PRO A 93 23.21 -13.80 8.51
N LYS A 94 22.16 -14.09 7.73
CA LYS A 94 21.74 -15.45 7.35
C LYS A 94 21.55 -15.48 5.84
N HIS A 95 22.11 -16.47 5.16
CA HIS A 95 21.87 -16.64 3.72
C HIS A 95 20.51 -17.32 3.53
N GLY A 96 19.48 -16.55 3.18
CA GLY A 96 18.13 -17.03 2.92
C GLY A 96 17.65 -16.68 1.51
N PHE A 97 16.34 -16.51 1.36
CA PHE A 97 15.69 -16.23 0.08
C PHE A 97 16.16 -14.92 -0.55
N ILE A 98 16.19 -13.82 0.22
CA ILE A 98 16.56 -12.51 -0.32
C ILE A 98 18.02 -12.50 -0.75
N TRP A 99 18.90 -13.13 0.02
CA TRP A 99 20.30 -13.35 -0.37
C TRP A 99 20.40 -14.13 -1.67
N ARG A 100 19.71 -15.27 -1.77
CA ARG A 100 19.80 -16.16 -2.92
C ARG A 100 19.19 -15.54 -4.18
N GLU A 101 18.04 -14.88 -4.09
CA GLU A 101 17.26 -14.47 -5.25
C GLU A 101 17.42 -12.99 -5.63
N TYR A 102 17.83 -12.11 -4.71
CA TYR A 102 17.85 -10.65 -4.93
C TYR A 102 19.20 -9.99 -4.64
N SER A 103 20.27 -10.79 -4.62
CA SER A 103 21.66 -10.31 -4.54
C SER A 103 22.53 -10.97 -5.62
N PRO A 104 23.79 -10.54 -5.81
CA PRO A 104 24.70 -11.16 -6.78
C PRO A 104 24.87 -12.68 -6.65
N ALA A 105 24.52 -13.27 -5.50
CA ALA A 105 24.50 -14.71 -5.30
C ALA A 105 23.54 -15.44 -6.26
N SER A 106 22.52 -14.75 -6.79
CA SER A 106 21.57 -15.32 -7.76
C SER A 106 22.23 -15.78 -9.07
N LEU A 107 23.46 -15.31 -9.36
CA LEU A 107 24.24 -15.80 -10.50
C LEU A 107 24.47 -17.31 -10.41
N GLY A 108 24.72 -17.82 -9.21
CA GLY A 108 24.94 -19.25 -8.98
C GLY A 108 23.67 -20.10 -9.05
N SER A 109 22.49 -19.53 -8.76
CA SER A 109 21.22 -20.27 -8.75
C SER A 109 20.48 -20.24 -10.09
N CYS A 110 20.51 -19.10 -10.80
CA CYS A 110 19.71 -18.90 -12.00
C CYS A 110 20.48 -18.29 -13.18
N GLY A 111 21.81 -18.13 -13.08
CA GLY A 111 22.64 -17.55 -14.13
C GLY A 111 22.46 -16.03 -14.33
N ILE A 112 21.69 -15.37 -13.48
CA ILE A 112 21.44 -13.92 -13.53
C ILE A 112 21.99 -13.29 -12.26
N GLU A 113 22.91 -12.35 -12.38
CA GLU A 113 23.42 -11.56 -11.26
C GLU A 113 22.47 -10.41 -10.92
N ARG A 114 21.52 -10.62 -10.01
CA ARG A 114 20.56 -9.58 -9.61
C ARG A 114 21.21 -8.66 -8.59
N ARG A 115 21.14 -7.36 -8.84
CA ARG A 115 21.79 -6.35 -7.99
C ARG A 115 20.76 -5.47 -7.27
N TYR A 116 19.74 -6.05 -6.65
CA TYR A 116 18.81 -5.27 -5.82
C TYR A 116 19.46 -4.87 -4.49
N PHE A 117 20.18 -5.81 -3.87
CA PHE A 117 20.91 -5.61 -2.62
C PHE A 117 22.31 -6.22 -2.71
N THR A 118 23.26 -5.66 -1.95
CA THR A 118 24.54 -6.35 -1.74
C THR A 118 24.30 -7.68 -1.02
N GLN A 119 25.21 -8.65 -1.19
CA GLN A 119 25.09 -9.94 -0.50
C GLN A 119 25.01 -9.76 1.04
N GLU A 120 25.78 -8.84 1.62
CA GLU A 120 25.70 -8.56 3.05
C GLU A 120 24.33 -8.02 3.46
N ASN A 121 23.80 -7.02 2.74
CA ASN A 121 22.50 -6.44 3.06
C ASN A 121 21.38 -7.46 2.88
N ALA A 122 21.43 -8.28 1.83
CA ALA A 122 20.45 -9.32 1.59
C ALA A 122 20.44 -10.37 2.72
N ALA A 123 21.61 -10.81 3.17
CA ALA A 123 21.72 -11.74 4.29
C ALA A 123 21.24 -11.14 5.64
N ARG A 124 21.39 -9.82 5.82
CA ARG A 124 20.83 -9.11 6.97
C ARG A 124 19.31 -9.00 6.89
N ILE A 125 18.75 -8.77 5.71
CA ILE A 125 17.29 -8.75 5.50
C ILE A 125 16.69 -10.10 5.88
N ASP A 126 17.27 -11.20 5.39
CA ASP A 126 16.85 -12.56 5.72
C ASP A 126 16.90 -12.81 7.24
N ALA A 127 17.99 -12.41 7.90
CA ALA A 127 18.13 -12.55 9.35
C ALA A 127 17.08 -11.73 10.13
N MET A 128 16.84 -10.48 9.74
CA MET A 128 15.84 -9.61 10.37
C MET A 128 14.43 -10.18 10.20
N ARG A 129 14.07 -10.62 8.99
CA ARG A 129 12.74 -11.17 8.71
C ARG A 129 12.50 -12.50 9.43
N ALA A 130 13.52 -13.37 9.50
CA ALA A 130 13.46 -14.61 10.25
C ALA A 130 13.28 -14.35 11.75
N LEU A 131 14.02 -13.39 12.32
CA LEU A 131 13.88 -13.03 13.74
C LEU A 131 12.49 -12.49 14.08
N ILE A 132 11.86 -11.71 13.17
CA ILE A 132 10.46 -11.29 13.31
C ILE A 132 9.52 -12.49 13.32
N ALA A 133 9.72 -13.46 12.41
CA ALA A 133 8.92 -14.68 12.36
C ALA A 133 9.07 -15.52 13.64
N ASP A 134 10.30 -15.67 14.15
CA ASP A 134 10.58 -16.40 15.39
C ASP A 134 9.87 -15.74 16.59
N TRP A 135 9.91 -14.41 16.68
CA TRP A 135 9.21 -13.69 17.74
C TRP A 135 7.69 -13.83 17.63
N SER A 136 7.12 -13.77 16.43
CA SER A 136 5.69 -13.95 16.21
C SER A 136 5.25 -15.38 16.57
N GLY A 137 5.95 -16.40 16.05
CA GLY A 137 5.67 -17.82 16.30
C GLY A 137 5.82 -18.22 17.77
N ALA A 138 6.74 -17.58 18.51
CA ALA A 138 6.90 -17.78 19.95
C ALA A 138 5.93 -16.94 20.81
N GLY A 139 5.04 -16.14 20.20
CA GLY A 139 4.16 -15.21 20.90
C GLY A 139 4.92 -14.12 21.69
N THR A 140 6.16 -13.82 21.30
CA THR A 140 6.99 -12.77 21.89
C THR A 140 6.51 -11.38 21.48
N ILE A 141 5.98 -11.27 20.26
CA ILE A 141 5.30 -10.08 19.75
C ILE A 141 3.89 -10.45 19.31
N ASN A 142 2.98 -9.48 19.32
CA ASN A 142 1.63 -9.63 18.76
C ASN A 142 1.58 -9.25 17.26
N GLU A 143 0.41 -9.40 16.62
CA GLU A 143 0.22 -9.10 15.20
C GLU A 143 0.48 -7.62 14.85
N VAL A 144 0.12 -6.69 15.75
CA VAL A 144 0.36 -5.25 15.55
C VAL A 144 1.85 -4.93 15.56
N GLU A 145 2.56 -5.49 16.53
CA GLU A 145 4.00 -5.38 16.69
C GLU A 145 4.75 -6.03 15.51
N GLU A 146 4.33 -7.21 15.05
CA GLU A 146 4.87 -7.85 13.84
C GLU A 146 4.67 -6.95 12.62
N ARG A 147 3.45 -6.47 12.38
CA ARG A 147 3.13 -5.57 11.27
C ARG A 147 4.01 -4.32 11.28
N LEU A 148 4.19 -3.71 12.45
CA LEU A 148 5.04 -2.54 12.62
C LEU A 148 6.49 -2.83 12.23
N LEU A 149 7.07 -3.93 12.74
CA LEU A 149 8.46 -4.30 12.45
C LEU A 149 8.68 -4.64 10.98
N ILE A 150 7.74 -5.34 10.33
CA ILE A 150 7.81 -5.62 8.89
C ILE A 150 7.74 -4.32 8.08
N ALA A 151 6.84 -3.40 8.45
CA ALA A 151 6.75 -2.10 7.78
C ALA A 151 8.02 -1.25 7.96
N ASP A 152 8.69 -1.33 9.11
CA ASP A 152 9.98 -0.65 9.33
C ASP A 152 11.11 -1.28 8.51
N LEU A 153 11.09 -2.61 8.39
CA LEU A 153 11.99 -3.35 7.52
C LEU A 153 11.83 -2.89 6.07
N PHE A 154 10.61 -2.71 5.55
CA PHE A 154 10.40 -2.15 4.19
C PHE A 154 11.13 -0.82 3.98
N GLY A 155 11.11 0.07 4.99
CA GLY A 155 11.83 1.33 4.91
C GLY A 155 13.34 1.20 5.04
N ALA A 156 13.84 0.14 5.66
CA ALA A 156 15.25 -0.21 5.62
C ALA A 156 15.65 -0.75 4.24
N LEU A 157 14.86 -1.67 3.66
CA LEU A 157 15.07 -2.20 2.30
C LEU A 157 15.18 -1.08 1.28
N ASN A 158 14.18 -0.19 1.21
CA ASN A 158 14.14 0.86 0.21
C ASN A 158 15.34 1.84 0.31
N ARG A 159 15.94 2.00 1.49
CA ARG A 159 17.12 2.87 1.67
C ARG A 159 18.39 2.28 1.06
N VAL A 160 18.56 0.96 1.11
CA VAL A 160 19.74 0.25 0.58
C VAL A 160 19.47 -0.48 -0.73
N ALA A 161 18.27 -0.32 -1.30
CA ALA A 161 17.92 -0.92 -2.59
C ALA A 161 18.59 -0.18 -3.74
N ASN A 162 19.22 -0.93 -4.64
CA ASN A 162 19.86 -0.41 -5.83
C ASN A 162 18.86 -0.31 -7.00
N ILE A 163 17.89 0.61 -6.84
CA ILE A 163 16.73 0.79 -7.74
C ILE A 163 16.54 2.26 -8.11
N ALA A 164 15.87 2.53 -9.23
CA ALA A 164 15.53 3.90 -9.66
C ALA A 164 14.28 4.49 -8.97
N GLY A 165 13.56 3.68 -8.18
CA GLY A 165 12.39 4.11 -7.40
C GLY A 165 11.44 2.99 -6.99
N THR A 166 11.41 1.89 -7.73
CA THR A 166 10.58 0.69 -7.45
C THR A 166 11.38 -0.58 -7.69
N PHE A 167 10.90 -1.72 -7.20
CA PHE A 167 11.58 -3.01 -7.35
C PHE A 167 11.36 -3.67 -8.72
N GLY A 168 10.59 -3.06 -9.63
CA GLY A 168 10.40 -3.61 -10.99
C GLY A 168 11.69 -3.76 -11.82
N CYS A 169 12.78 -3.06 -11.47
CA CYS A 169 14.11 -3.29 -12.03
C CYS A 169 15.21 -2.82 -11.06
N PHE A 170 16.40 -3.39 -11.20
CA PHE A 170 17.62 -2.96 -10.48
C PHE A 170 18.57 -2.22 -11.41
N LEU A 171 19.45 -1.39 -10.83
CA LEU A 171 20.47 -0.65 -11.57
C LEU A 171 21.69 -1.54 -11.84
N SER A 172 22.31 -1.40 -13.02
CA SER A 172 23.52 -2.16 -13.36
C SER A 172 24.73 -1.76 -12.51
N LYS A 173 24.80 -0.49 -12.07
CA LYS A 173 25.83 0.04 -11.19
C LYS A 173 25.25 0.29 -9.80
N TRP A 174 26.02 -0.02 -8.77
CA TRP A 174 25.65 0.27 -7.38
C TRP A 174 25.60 1.78 -7.13
N THR A 175 24.57 2.22 -6.42
CA THR A 175 24.53 3.55 -5.83
C THR A 175 25.33 3.58 -4.53
N ILE A 176 25.71 4.78 -4.07
CA ILE A 176 26.36 4.94 -2.75
C ILE A 176 25.44 4.42 -1.65
N GLN A 177 24.16 4.78 -1.70
CA GLN A 177 23.17 4.38 -0.69
C GLN A 177 22.97 2.86 -0.63
N SER A 178 23.03 2.17 -1.78
CA SER A 178 22.87 0.71 -1.81
C SER A 178 24.01 -0.08 -1.16
N GLN A 179 25.17 0.56 -1.00
CA GLN A 179 26.35 -0.01 -0.36
C GLN A 179 26.40 0.30 1.14
N GLU A 180 25.54 1.19 1.65
CA GLU A 180 25.42 1.42 3.08
C GLU A 180 24.88 0.17 3.79
N LYS A 181 25.27 -0.01 5.05
CA LYS A 181 24.78 -1.09 5.88
C LYS A 181 23.30 -0.88 6.20
N ILE A 182 22.46 -1.89 5.92
CA ILE A 182 21.05 -1.84 6.27
C ILE A 182 20.86 -1.70 7.79
N ALA A 183 19.98 -0.79 8.18
CA ALA A 183 19.57 -0.61 9.56
C ALA A 183 18.11 -0.14 9.62
N ILE A 184 17.29 -0.85 10.37
CA ILE A 184 15.91 -0.47 10.69
C ILE A 184 15.94 0.73 11.65
N ARG A 185 15.02 1.68 11.44
CA ARG A 185 14.87 2.88 12.27
C ARG A 185 13.47 2.88 12.87
N CYS A 186 13.36 3.30 14.13
CA CYS A 186 12.05 3.52 14.75
C CYS A 186 11.28 4.60 13.98
N ARG A 187 9.96 4.43 13.88
CA ARG A 187 9.05 5.50 13.48
C ARG A 187 8.42 6.18 14.68
N THR A 188 7.85 7.36 14.46
CA THR A 188 6.96 8.00 15.43
C THR A 188 5.62 7.29 15.40
N LEU A 189 5.18 6.78 16.55
CA LEU A 189 3.85 6.16 16.72
C LEU A 189 2.82 7.23 17.13
N LYS A 190 1.56 7.00 16.79
CA LYS A 190 0.47 7.91 17.14
C LYS A 190 0.27 7.96 18.65
N ALA A 191 -0.11 9.13 19.17
CA ALA A 191 -0.40 9.30 20.59
C ALA A 191 -1.74 8.64 20.98
N THR A 192 -2.71 8.69 20.07
CA THR A 192 -4.05 8.13 20.24
C THR A 192 -4.33 7.12 19.13
N SER A 193 -5.19 6.14 19.42
CA SER A 193 -5.70 5.20 18.44
C SER A 193 -7.06 5.65 17.88
N VAL A 194 -7.36 5.17 16.67
CA VAL A 194 -8.73 5.09 16.13
C VAL A 194 -9.02 3.63 15.85
N ARG A 195 -10.30 3.26 15.67
CA ARG A 195 -10.62 1.91 15.22
C ARG A 195 -10.11 1.74 13.78
N VAL A 196 -9.27 0.73 13.58
CA VAL A 196 -8.72 0.35 12.27
C VAL A 196 -9.23 -1.02 11.88
N GLU A 197 -9.64 -1.18 10.63
CA GLU A 197 -9.91 -2.47 10.01
C GLU A 197 -9.06 -2.61 8.75
N ALA A 198 -8.42 -3.76 8.56
CA ALA A 198 -7.48 -3.97 7.46
C ALA A 198 -7.84 -5.25 6.70
N THR A 199 -8.00 -5.14 5.38
CA THR A 199 -8.28 -6.28 4.49
C THR A 199 -7.29 -6.31 3.35
N VAL A 200 -6.92 -7.52 2.91
CA VAL A 200 -6.11 -7.73 1.69
C VAL A 200 -6.99 -8.51 0.74
N GLY A 201 -7.33 -7.92 -0.40
CA GLY A 201 -8.24 -8.56 -1.36
C GLY A 201 -8.83 -7.63 -2.40
N ASP A 202 -9.82 -8.17 -3.11
CA ASP A 202 -10.53 -7.46 -4.17
C ASP A 202 -11.29 -6.26 -3.58
N VAL A 203 -11.14 -5.12 -4.25
CA VAL A 203 -11.81 -3.87 -3.90
C VAL A 203 -13.35 -3.99 -3.91
N PHE A 204 -13.91 -4.89 -4.73
CA PHE A 204 -15.35 -5.14 -4.79
C PHE A 204 -15.90 -5.77 -3.50
N ASP A 205 -15.06 -6.41 -2.70
CA ASP A 205 -15.45 -7.08 -1.45
C ASP A 205 -15.32 -6.17 -0.21
N VAL A 206 -14.85 -4.93 -0.38
CA VAL A 206 -14.58 -4.01 0.75
C VAL A 206 -15.90 -3.54 1.37
N PRO A 207 -16.15 -3.85 2.66
CA PRO A 207 -17.40 -3.49 3.30
C PRO A 207 -17.48 -1.98 3.51
N ASN A 208 -18.64 -1.44 3.16
CA ASN A 208 -18.98 -0.04 3.35
C ASN A 208 -20.50 0.12 3.56
N SER A 209 -20.88 1.21 4.21
CA SER A 209 -22.24 1.54 4.60
C SER A 209 -22.59 2.95 4.13
N ILE A 210 -23.88 3.31 4.19
CA ILE A 210 -24.39 4.60 3.68
C ILE A 210 -23.69 5.80 4.34
N GLN A 211 -23.35 5.68 5.63
CA GLN A 211 -22.71 6.74 6.41
C GLN A 211 -21.19 6.83 6.25
N ASP A 212 -20.57 5.83 5.61
CA ASP A 212 -19.13 5.80 5.38
C ASP A 212 -18.73 6.79 4.29
N LEU A 213 -17.47 7.22 4.33
CA LEU A 213 -16.82 7.95 3.26
C LEU A 213 -15.85 7.01 2.55
N VAL A 214 -16.16 6.64 1.30
CA VAL A 214 -15.27 5.77 0.52
C VAL A 214 -14.30 6.63 -0.29
N TYR A 215 -13.01 6.32 -0.17
CA TYR A 215 -11.95 6.91 -0.97
C TYR A 215 -11.37 5.85 -1.92
N LEU A 216 -11.30 6.21 -3.20
CA LEU A 216 -10.79 5.39 -4.29
C LEU A 216 -9.56 6.05 -4.90
N ASP A 217 -8.48 5.30 -5.01
CA ASP A 217 -7.25 5.70 -5.71
C ASP A 217 -6.71 4.53 -6.55
N PRO A 218 -7.49 4.08 -7.55
CA PRO A 218 -7.13 2.90 -8.32
C PRO A 218 -5.87 3.15 -9.17
N PRO A 219 -5.13 2.10 -9.53
CA PRO A 219 -4.08 2.20 -10.54
C PRO A 219 -4.62 2.80 -11.84
N TYR A 220 -4.06 3.91 -12.30
CA TYR A 220 -4.55 4.62 -13.50
C TYR A 220 -3.66 4.45 -14.74
N THR A 221 -2.58 3.66 -14.65
CA THR A 221 -1.65 3.39 -15.75
C THR A 221 -1.40 1.90 -15.93
N LYS A 222 -0.68 1.52 -17.00
CA LYS A 222 -0.31 0.13 -17.31
C LYS A 222 0.60 -0.57 -16.27
N ARG A 223 0.98 0.14 -15.20
CA ARG A 223 1.92 -0.35 -14.20
C ARG A 223 1.21 -1.27 -13.22
N GLN A 224 1.50 -2.56 -13.31
CA GLN A 224 0.98 -3.58 -12.41
C GLN A 224 1.72 -3.52 -11.07
N TYR A 225 1.08 -3.02 -10.01
CA TYR A 225 1.74 -2.82 -8.71
C TYR A 225 2.37 -4.10 -8.17
N ALA A 226 1.73 -5.26 -8.37
CA ALA A 226 2.25 -6.56 -7.98
C ALA A 226 3.64 -6.87 -8.57
N SER A 227 3.94 -6.41 -9.79
CA SER A 227 5.27 -6.60 -10.40
C SER A 227 6.27 -5.53 -9.95
N TYR A 228 5.84 -4.32 -9.58
CA TYR A 228 6.72 -3.23 -9.18
C TYR A 228 7.13 -3.28 -7.70
N TYR A 229 6.33 -3.96 -6.86
CA TYR A 229 6.53 -4.10 -5.42
C TYR A 229 6.77 -5.56 -4.98
N HIS A 230 7.09 -6.44 -5.93
CA HIS A 230 7.21 -7.89 -5.69
C HIS A 230 8.15 -8.27 -4.54
N ILE A 231 9.30 -7.59 -4.37
CA ILE A 231 10.23 -7.86 -3.26
C ILE A 231 9.61 -7.48 -1.91
N LEU A 232 8.92 -6.35 -1.83
CA LEU A 232 8.23 -5.98 -0.59
C LEU A 232 7.12 -6.97 -0.28
N GLU A 233 6.41 -7.45 -1.30
CA GLU A 233 5.38 -8.48 -1.15
C GLU A 233 5.96 -9.80 -0.64
N THR A 234 7.12 -10.23 -1.15
CA THR A 234 7.84 -11.40 -0.62
C THR A 234 8.25 -11.22 0.83
N VAL A 235 8.78 -10.05 1.22
CA VAL A 235 9.12 -9.79 2.63
C VAL A 235 7.86 -9.72 3.51
N ALA A 236 6.76 -9.17 3.00
CA ALA A 236 5.47 -9.09 3.67
C ALA A 236 4.94 -10.48 4.02
N LEU A 237 4.92 -11.38 3.03
CA LEU A 237 4.42 -12.75 3.18
C LEU A 237 5.42 -13.64 3.94
N GLY A 238 6.72 -13.32 3.89
CA GLY A 238 7.76 -14.14 4.52
C GLY A 238 7.90 -15.52 3.88
N ASP A 239 7.51 -15.65 2.60
CA ASP A 239 7.53 -16.88 1.83
C ASP A 239 8.73 -16.94 0.86
N GLU A 240 8.92 -18.10 0.23
CA GLU A 240 10.00 -18.37 -0.72
C GLU A 240 9.42 -18.81 -2.08
N PRO A 241 8.78 -17.92 -2.86
CA PRO A 241 8.17 -18.29 -4.13
C PRO A 241 9.21 -18.60 -5.22
N GLU A 242 8.84 -19.38 -6.22
CA GLU A 242 9.63 -19.48 -7.45
C GLU A 242 9.60 -18.15 -8.20
N VAL A 243 10.77 -17.66 -8.62
CA VAL A 243 10.91 -16.35 -9.25
C VAL A 243 11.39 -16.46 -10.69
N GLU A 244 10.85 -15.61 -11.56
CA GLU A 244 11.13 -15.67 -12.99
C GLU A 244 11.72 -14.37 -13.55
N GLY A 245 12.47 -14.53 -14.64
CA GLY A 245 13.02 -13.45 -15.44
C GLY A 245 14.15 -12.66 -14.75
N VAL A 246 14.58 -11.61 -15.45
CA VAL A 246 15.73 -10.78 -15.04
C VAL A 246 15.49 -10.14 -13.68
N ALA A 247 14.29 -9.62 -13.44
CA ALA A 247 13.92 -8.98 -12.18
C ALA A 247 13.64 -9.97 -11.03
N GLY A 248 13.48 -11.27 -11.31
CA GLY A 248 13.10 -12.25 -10.28
C GLY A 248 11.68 -12.00 -9.73
N LEU A 249 10.71 -11.86 -10.64
CA LEU A 249 9.33 -11.63 -10.27
C LEU A 249 8.73 -12.92 -9.69
N ARG A 250 8.10 -12.82 -8.51
CA ARG A 250 7.22 -13.87 -7.99
C ARG A 250 5.95 -13.99 -8.84
N PRO A 251 5.16 -15.07 -8.77
CA PRO A 251 3.86 -15.15 -9.43
C PRO A 251 2.98 -13.97 -9.01
N TRP A 252 2.51 -13.21 -10.01
CA TRP A 252 1.79 -11.94 -9.80
C TRP A 252 0.59 -11.75 -10.72
N LYS A 253 0.44 -12.57 -11.77
CA LYS A 253 -0.54 -12.35 -12.85
C LYS A 253 -1.98 -12.49 -12.37
N ASP A 254 -2.19 -13.39 -11.43
CA ASP A 254 -3.39 -13.60 -10.62
C ASP A 254 -3.75 -12.39 -9.74
N ARG A 255 -2.80 -11.48 -9.51
CA ARG A 255 -3.00 -10.20 -8.82
C ARG A 255 -2.95 -8.99 -9.76
N ALA A 256 -3.02 -9.21 -11.07
CA ALA A 256 -3.07 -8.12 -12.05
C ALA A 256 -4.38 -7.33 -11.89
N SER A 257 -4.27 -6.01 -11.88
CA SER A 257 -5.42 -5.12 -11.71
C SER A 257 -6.06 -4.81 -13.06
N ASP A 258 -7.38 -4.95 -13.15
CA ASP A 258 -8.17 -4.57 -14.34
C ASP A 258 -8.09 -3.06 -14.64
N PHE A 259 -7.84 -2.24 -13.60
CA PHE A 259 -7.62 -0.80 -13.75
C PHE A 259 -6.34 -0.46 -14.54
N CYS A 260 -5.36 -1.38 -14.60
CA CYS A 260 -4.14 -1.23 -15.40
C CYS A 260 -4.34 -1.55 -16.90
N TYR A 261 -5.55 -1.89 -17.34
CA TYR A 261 -5.85 -2.18 -18.74
C TYR A 261 -6.78 -1.09 -19.30
N LYS A 262 -6.28 -0.33 -20.29
CA LYS A 262 -7.01 0.82 -20.86
C LYS A 262 -8.45 0.48 -21.29
N THR A 263 -8.65 -0.68 -21.91
CA THR A 263 -9.95 -1.14 -22.41
C THR A 263 -10.91 -1.60 -21.31
N ARG A 264 -10.41 -1.89 -20.10
CA ARG A 264 -11.22 -2.38 -18.96
C ARG A 264 -11.42 -1.34 -17.86
N ALA A 265 -10.51 -0.36 -17.75
CA ALA A 265 -10.46 0.58 -16.64
C ALA A 265 -11.78 1.33 -16.40
N LEU A 266 -12.39 1.91 -17.45
CA LEU A 266 -13.61 2.72 -17.29
C LEU A 266 -14.80 1.86 -16.83
N LYS A 267 -15.02 0.71 -17.46
CA LYS A 267 -16.08 -0.22 -17.08
C LYS A 267 -15.89 -0.72 -15.65
N THR A 268 -14.66 -1.08 -15.28
CA THR A 268 -14.33 -1.56 -13.93
C THR A 268 -14.59 -0.48 -12.88
N LEU A 269 -14.20 0.76 -13.15
CA LEU A 269 -14.48 1.90 -12.27
C LEU A 269 -15.97 2.15 -12.12
N SER A 270 -16.72 2.15 -13.22
CA SER A 270 -18.18 2.36 -13.20
C SER A 270 -18.88 1.28 -12.37
N CYS A 271 -18.56 0.00 -12.61
CA CYS A 271 -19.07 -1.12 -11.81
C CYS A 271 -18.69 -1.01 -10.33
N LEU A 272 -17.43 -0.68 -10.03
CA LEU A 272 -16.96 -0.52 -8.65
C LEU A 272 -17.75 0.55 -7.94
N VAL A 273 -17.80 1.76 -8.52
CA VAL A 273 -18.56 2.85 -7.92
C VAL A 273 -19.98 2.39 -7.70
N GLN A 274 -20.72 1.93 -8.73
CA GLN A 274 -22.11 1.46 -8.61
C GLN A 274 -22.34 0.48 -7.43
N SER A 275 -21.44 -0.47 -7.21
CA SER A 275 -21.55 -1.49 -6.16
C SER A 275 -21.46 -0.95 -4.72
N LEU A 276 -20.86 0.23 -4.51
CA LEU A 276 -20.71 0.84 -3.19
C LEU A 276 -22.07 1.21 -2.58
N LYS A 277 -22.19 1.12 -1.25
CA LYS A 277 -23.36 1.58 -0.48
C LYS A 277 -23.19 3.00 0.05
N ALA A 278 -21.95 3.46 0.19
CA ALA A 278 -21.63 4.79 0.69
C ALA A 278 -22.30 5.90 -0.11
N GLN A 279 -22.86 6.88 0.62
CA GLN A 279 -23.54 8.01 -0.01
C GLN A 279 -22.54 8.95 -0.70
N LYS A 280 -21.35 9.10 -0.12
CA LYS A 280 -20.29 9.97 -0.64
C LYS A 280 -19.05 9.16 -0.97
N VAL A 281 -18.56 9.33 -2.19
CA VAL A 281 -17.34 8.70 -2.69
C VAL A 281 -16.38 9.79 -3.18
N LEU A 282 -15.13 9.68 -2.78
CA LEU A 282 -14.01 10.48 -3.25
C LEU A 282 -13.15 9.61 -4.16
N LEU A 283 -12.86 10.07 -5.37
CA LEU A 283 -12.00 9.36 -6.32
C LEU A 283 -10.86 10.28 -6.72
N SER A 284 -9.63 9.90 -6.39
CA SER A 284 -8.44 10.56 -6.92
C SER A 284 -8.07 9.97 -8.27
N TYR A 285 -7.79 10.84 -9.23
CA TYR A 285 -7.43 10.40 -10.57
C TYR A 285 -6.58 11.43 -11.32
N SER A 286 -5.67 10.93 -12.15
CA SER A 286 -4.68 11.73 -12.89
C SER A 286 -5.11 11.98 -14.33
N SER A 287 -4.80 13.15 -14.91
CA SER A 287 -5.06 13.45 -16.33
C SER A 287 -4.32 12.52 -17.30
N GLU A 288 -3.25 11.87 -16.86
CA GLU A 288 -2.48 10.90 -17.66
C GLU A 288 -2.99 9.45 -17.51
N GLY A 289 -4.13 9.27 -16.84
CA GLY A 289 -4.74 7.97 -16.64
C GLY A 289 -5.33 7.36 -17.90
N HIS A 290 -5.65 6.06 -17.83
CA HIS A 290 -6.28 5.32 -18.92
C HIS A 290 -7.65 5.85 -19.34
N ILE A 291 -8.45 6.25 -18.35
CA ILE A 291 -9.77 6.84 -18.50
C ILE A 291 -9.63 8.35 -18.78
N CYS A 292 -10.27 8.81 -19.85
CA CYS A 292 -10.40 10.23 -20.17
C CYS A 292 -11.35 10.91 -19.15
N MET A 293 -11.05 12.15 -18.76
CA MET A 293 -11.86 12.86 -17.77
C MET A 293 -13.30 13.12 -18.22
N GLN A 294 -13.53 13.36 -19.51
CA GLN A 294 -14.88 13.53 -20.06
C GLN A 294 -15.69 12.24 -19.97
N ASP A 295 -15.08 11.10 -20.33
CA ASP A 295 -15.70 9.78 -20.25
C ASP A 295 -16.01 9.42 -18.81
N MET A 296 -15.07 9.68 -17.88
CA MET A 296 -15.28 9.48 -16.44
C MET A 296 -16.45 10.31 -15.93
N LYS A 297 -16.52 11.59 -16.33
CA LYS A 297 -17.63 12.47 -15.92
C LYS A 297 -18.96 11.97 -16.45
N ALA A 298 -19.03 11.58 -17.72
CA ALA A 298 -20.23 11.05 -18.35
C ALA A 298 -20.72 9.79 -17.63
N GLU A 299 -19.83 8.80 -17.45
CA GLU A 299 -20.18 7.56 -16.76
C GLU A 299 -20.61 7.77 -15.31
N LEU A 300 -19.89 8.57 -14.52
CA LEU A 300 -20.20 8.77 -13.10
C LEU A 300 -21.47 9.62 -12.88
N SER A 301 -21.81 10.50 -13.83
CA SER A 301 -23.05 11.29 -13.78
C SER A 301 -24.32 10.45 -13.87
N GLY A 302 -24.23 9.24 -14.43
CA GLY A 302 -25.33 8.27 -14.44
C GLY A 302 -25.59 7.61 -13.08
N ILE A 303 -24.65 7.72 -12.13
CA ILE A 303 -24.72 7.08 -10.81
C ILE A 303 -25.23 8.05 -9.75
N GLY A 304 -24.83 9.31 -9.83
CA GLY A 304 -25.17 10.35 -8.86
C GLY A 304 -24.64 11.71 -9.28
N LYS A 305 -24.78 12.70 -8.40
CA LYS A 305 -24.22 14.04 -8.65
C LYS A 305 -22.69 13.93 -8.55
N SER A 306 -22.01 14.15 -9.67
CA SER A 306 -20.55 14.13 -9.74
C SER A 306 -19.97 15.53 -9.95
N THR A 307 -19.03 15.95 -9.12
CA THR A 307 -18.23 17.17 -9.31
C THR A 307 -16.75 16.82 -9.42
N MET A 308 -16.01 17.57 -10.24
CA MET A 308 -14.57 17.37 -10.44
C MET A 308 -13.82 18.60 -9.95
N HIS A 309 -12.85 18.37 -9.07
CA HIS A 309 -12.06 19.41 -8.43
C HIS A 309 -10.59 19.21 -8.81
N PRO A 310 -9.93 20.18 -9.47
CA PRO A 310 -8.50 20.10 -9.71
C PRO A 310 -7.76 20.23 -8.37
N LEU A 311 -6.82 19.33 -8.10
CA LEU A 311 -5.94 19.35 -6.92
C LEU A 311 -4.58 20.02 -7.20
N GLY A 312 -4.49 20.74 -8.32
CA GLY A 312 -3.27 21.39 -8.81
C GLY A 312 -2.36 20.48 -9.65
N ALA A 313 -1.29 21.10 -10.17
CA ALA A 313 -0.25 20.44 -10.95
C ALA A 313 0.82 19.84 -10.03
N ILE A 314 1.10 18.54 -10.16
CA ILE A 314 2.28 17.95 -9.54
C ILE A 314 3.39 17.86 -10.57
N GLY A 315 4.51 18.55 -10.31
CA GLY A 315 5.71 18.38 -11.11
C GLY A 315 6.15 16.90 -11.14
N ARG A 316 6.33 16.34 -12.35
CA ARG A 316 6.74 14.93 -12.54
C ARG A 316 7.99 14.58 -11.72
N TYR A 317 8.11 13.31 -11.35
CA TYR A 317 9.38 12.74 -10.87
C TYR A 317 10.45 12.86 -11.97
N ARG A 318 11.59 13.47 -11.65
CA ARG A 318 12.65 13.85 -12.61
C ARG A 318 13.87 12.93 -12.45
N PRO A 319 14.05 11.89 -13.27
CA PRO A 319 15.18 10.99 -13.12
C PRO A 319 16.52 11.58 -13.61
N ASN A 320 16.51 12.62 -14.48
CA ASN A 320 17.72 13.34 -14.94
C ASN A 320 17.37 14.72 -15.56
N LYS A 321 18.37 15.62 -15.66
CA LYS A 321 18.22 17.01 -16.16
C LYS A 321 17.61 17.13 -17.57
N VAL A 322 17.92 16.21 -18.48
CA VAL A 322 17.44 16.23 -19.88
C VAL A 322 15.94 15.92 -20.00
N ALA A 323 15.37 15.14 -19.07
CA ALA A 323 13.93 14.88 -19.05
C ALA A 323 13.12 16.04 -18.45
N SER A 324 13.79 17.10 -17.97
CA SER A 324 13.13 18.25 -17.33
C SER A 324 12.74 19.37 -18.30
N SER A 325 13.33 19.43 -19.49
CA SER A 325 13.06 20.48 -20.48
C SER A 325 11.86 20.19 -21.40
N THR A 326 11.28 19.00 -21.33
CA THR A 326 10.21 18.52 -22.24
C THR A 326 8.95 18.03 -21.54
N ALA A 327 8.86 18.12 -20.20
CA ALA A 327 7.76 17.53 -19.45
C ALA A 327 6.65 18.56 -19.14
N SER A 328 5.44 18.29 -19.61
CA SER A 328 4.22 18.97 -19.18
C SER A 328 3.84 18.61 -17.73
N ASP A 329 3.24 19.56 -17.02
CA ASP A 329 2.65 19.33 -15.70
C ASP A 329 1.52 18.30 -15.75
N VAL A 330 1.46 17.43 -14.74
CA VAL A 330 0.39 16.44 -14.59
C VAL A 330 -0.66 17.02 -13.66
N ASN A 331 -1.89 17.10 -14.13
CA ASN A 331 -3.02 17.59 -13.35
C ASN A 331 -3.67 16.42 -12.63
N GLU A 332 -3.76 16.54 -11.30
CA GLU A 332 -4.46 15.58 -10.46
C GLU A 332 -5.85 16.13 -10.12
N PHE A 333 -6.84 15.25 -10.08
CA PHE A 333 -8.24 15.59 -9.84
C PHE A 333 -8.80 14.78 -8.70
N LEU A 334 -9.71 15.40 -7.95
CA LEU A 334 -10.62 14.74 -7.04
C LEU A 334 -12.02 14.78 -7.63
N VAL A 335 -12.56 13.62 -7.93
CA VAL A 335 -13.96 13.46 -8.31
C VAL A 335 -14.75 13.15 -7.04
N VAL A 336 -15.76 13.96 -6.76
CA VAL A 336 -16.71 13.74 -5.67
C VAL A 336 -17.99 13.21 -6.27
N VAL A 337 -18.42 12.04 -5.84
CA VAL A 337 -19.69 11.43 -6.27
C VAL A 337 -20.62 11.36 -5.05
N GLU A 338 -21.75 12.04 -5.16
CA GLU A 338 -22.81 12.05 -4.14
C GLU A 338 -24.05 11.34 -4.68
N ARG A 339 -24.45 10.28 -3.98
CA ARG A 339 -25.66 9.53 -4.31
C ARG A 339 -26.89 10.20 -3.71
N PRO A 340 -28.02 10.20 -4.43
CA PRO A 340 -29.30 10.50 -3.80
C PRO A 340 -29.54 9.52 -2.66
N LEU A 341 -30.09 10.00 -1.55
CA LEU A 341 -30.53 9.14 -0.45
C LEU A 341 -31.55 8.13 -1.02
N ALA A 342 -31.17 6.86 -1.09
CA ALA A 342 -32.11 5.82 -1.45
C ALA A 342 -33.20 5.75 -0.37
N GLN A 343 -34.47 5.90 -0.76
CA GLN A 343 -35.58 5.42 0.08
C GLN A 343 -35.36 3.90 0.32
N PRO A 344 -35.63 3.39 1.53
CA PRO A 344 -35.26 2.03 1.87
C PRO A 344 -35.99 1.01 0.98
N LEU A 345 -35.23 0.36 0.09
CA LEU A 345 -35.71 -0.78 -0.68
C LEU A 345 -35.93 -1.95 0.29
N LYS A 346 -37.16 -2.49 0.29
CA LYS A 346 -37.55 -3.68 1.06
C LYS A 346 -36.55 -4.82 0.82
N ALA A 347 -35.91 -5.29 1.88
CA ALA A 347 -34.91 -6.33 1.85
C ALA A 347 -35.46 -7.64 1.25
N GLN A 348 -34.90 -8.09 0.13
CA GLN A 348 -34.98 -9.50 -0.27
C GLN A 348 -33.72 -10.20 0.22
N ARG A 349 -33.87 -11.06 1.23
CA ARG A 349 -32.82 -11.96 1.70
C ARG A 349 -32.49 -12.97 0.60
N LYS A 350 -31.29 -12.88 0.02
CA LYS A 350 -30.64 -14.02 -0.65
C LYS A 350 -29.47 -14.48 0.20
N THR A 351 -29.58 -15.71 0.67
CA THR A 351 -28.57 -16.45 1.42
C THR A 351 -27.37 -16.75 0.51
N VAL A 352 -26.20 -16.19 0.83
CA VAL A 352 -24.93 -16.54 0.17
C VAL A 352 -24.14 -17.46 1.09
N LYS A 353 -23.67 -18.58 0.55
CA LYS A 353 -22.85 -19.59 1.23
C LYS A 353 -21.53 -18.96 1.71
N ALA A 354 -21.20 -19.22 2.97
CA ALA A 354 -20.00 -18.74 3.63
C ALA A 354 -18.75 -19.45 3.10
N THR A 355 -17.85 -18.69 2.48
CA THR A 355 -16.44 -19.06 2.33
C THR A 355 -15.69 -18.53 3.56
N LYS A 356 -14.80 -19.35 4.14
CA LYS A 356 -14.05 -19.06 5.38
C LYS A 356 -13.36 -17.69 5.27
N ARG A 357 -13.84 -16.72 6.07
CA ARG A 357 -13.24 -15.38 6.22
C ARG A 357 -12.05 -15.47 7.16
N ILE A 358 -10.90 -14.94 6.74
CA ILE A 358 -9.87 -14.50 7.70
C ILE A 358 -10.25 -13.05 8.03
N LEU A 359 -11.11 -12.90 9.03
CA LEU A 359 -11.37 -11.62 9.69
C LEU A 359 -10.26 -11.46 10.74
N VAL A 360 -9.39 -10.47 10.56
CA VAL A 360 -8.62 -9.93 11.69
C VAL A 360 -9.56 -8.96 12.39
N GLU A 361 -10.30 -9.48 13.37
CA GLU A 361 -11.30 -8.72 14.11
C GLU A 361 -10.63 -7.78 15.13
N ASN A 362 -10.98 -6.50 15.01
CA ASN A 362 -10.94 -5.43 16.02
C ASN A 362 -9.61 -5.20 16.76
N TYR A 363 -8.93 -4.09 16.45
CA TYR A 363 -8.04 -3.41 17.40
C TYR A 363 -8.91 -2.57 18.34
N ALA A 364 -9.46 -3.20 19.37
CA ALA A 364 -10.08 -2.51 20.51
C ALA A 364 -9.07 -2.43 21.66
#